data_AF-A0A5D2CA43-F1
#
_entry.id   AF-A0A5D2CA43-F1
#
_cell.length_a   1.000
_cell.length_b   1.000
_cell.length_c   1.000
_cell.angle_alpha   90.00
_cell.angle_beta   90.00
_cell.angle_gamma   90.00
#
_symmetry.space_group_name_H-M   'P 1'
#
loop_
_entity.id
_entity.type
_entity.pdbx_description
1 polymer ?
#
loop_
_entity_poly.entity_id
_entity_poly.type
_entity_poly.pdbx_seq_one_letter_code
_entity_poly.pdbx_strand_id
1 'polypeptide(L)' 'MELVVETITGYHGLQRFNLIKLIFVAGASYIGCLTQSTTHLVCWRFEGRKYELAKKLKTIV' A
#
# COMPACT_ATOMS: atom_id res chain seq x y z
N MET A 1 -18.59 0.44 7.29
CA MET A 1 -17.63 0.41 6.17
C MET A 1 -16.26 0.45 6.79
N GLU A 2 -15.46 -0.60 6.66
CA GLU A 2 -14.11 -0.61 7.25
C GLU A 2 -13.22 0.39 6.49
N LEU A 3 -12.44 1.18 7.24
CA LEU A 3 -11.54 2.18 6.66
C LEU A 3 -10.28 1.48 6.16
N VAL A 4 -10.26 1.13 4.88
CA VAL A 4 -9.08 0.55 4.22
C VAL A 4 -8.05 1.65 3.95
N VAL A 5 -6.87 1.50 4.53
CA VAL A 5 -5.72 2.38 4.33
C VAL A 5 -4.58 1.59 3.69
N GLU A 6 -4.16 2.02 2.51
CA GLU A 6 -3.22 1.33 1.64
C GLU A 6 -1.94 2.14 1.39
N THR A 7 -0.82 1.44 1.24
CA THR A 7 0.39 1.99 0.64
C THR A 7 0.91 1.06 -0.45
N ILE A 8 1.77 1.59 -1.32
CA ILE A 8 2.29 0.85 -2.49
C ILE A 8 3.82 0.87 -2.51
N THR A 9 4.43 -0.19 -3.03
CA THR A 9 5.89 -0.31 -3.19
C THR A 9 6.29 -1.08 -4.45
N GLY A 10 7.41 -0.70 -5.06
CA GLY A 10 7.93 -1.32 -6.30
C GLY A 10 7.28 -0.85 -7.61
N TYR A 11 6.30 0.07 -7.54
CA TYR A 11 5.64 0.67 -8.71
C TYR A 11 6.23 2.05 -9.03
N HIS A 12 6.44 2.34 -10.32
CA HIS A 12 7.05 3.58 -10.81
C HIS A 12 6.20 4.26 -11.89
N GLY A 13 6.43 5.56 -12.09
CA GLY A 13 5.81 6.35 -13.17
C GLY A 13 4.28 6.22 -13.23
N LEU A 14 3.78 5.99 -14.44
CA LEU A 14 2.34 5.90 -14.73
C LEU A 14 1.66 4.73 -14.01
N GLN A 15 2.36 3.60 -13.83
CA GLN A 15 1.80 2.44 -13.12
C GLN A 15 1.44 2.80 -11.68
N ARG A 16 2.35 3.51 -11.00
CA ARG A 16 2.11 4.00 -9.63
C ARG A 16 0.90 4.92 -9.57
N PHE A 17 0.79 5.85 -10.52
CA PHE A 17 -0.29 6.82 -10.57
C PHE A 17 -1.66 6.15 -10.83
N ASN A 18 -1.71 5.22 -11.77
CA ASN A 18 -2.92 4.46 -12.07
C ASN A 18 -3.37 3.59 -10.89
N LEU A 19 -2.42 2.99 -10.17
CA LEU A 19 -2.74 2.21 -8.97
C LEU A 19 -3.33 3.09 -7.87
N ILE A 20 -2.77 4.28 -7.61
CA ILE A 20 -3.34 5.23 -6.64
C ILE A 20 -4.77 5.63 -7.03
N LYS A 21 -5.04 5.86 -8.31
CA LYS A 21 -6.42 6.14 -8.79
C LYS A 21 -7.35 4.96 -8.54
N LEU A 22 -6.90 3.73 -8.77
CA LEU A 22 -7.70 2.53 -8.54
C LEU A 22 -8.07 2.39 -7.06
N ILE A 23 -7.13 2.62 -6.14
CA ILE A 23 -7.35 2.62 -4.69
C ILE A 23 -8.47 3.60 -4.33
N PHE A 24 -8.42 4.80 -4.88
CA PHE A 24 -9.45 5.83 -4.65
C PHE A 24 -10.82 5.42 -5.20
N VAL A 25 -10.88 4.87 -6.41
CA VAL A 25 -12.13 4.38 -7.03
C VAL A 25 -12.72 3.19 -6.25
N ALA A 26 -11.87 2.36 -5.64
CA ALA A 26 -12.29 1.25 -4.78
C ALA A 26 -12.80 1.72 -3.39
N GLY A 27 -12.70 3.02 -3.08
CA GLY A 27 -13.13 3.58 -1.80
C GLY A 27 -12.11 3.44 -0.66
N ALA A 28 -10.86 3.10 -0.97
CA ALA A 28 -9.77 3.02 -0.01
C ALA A 28 -8.95 4.33 0.02
N SER A 29 -8.22 4.55 1.12
CA SER A 29 -7.34 5.71 1.30
C SER A 29 -5.88 5.34 1.06
N TYR A 30 -5.16 6.15 0.28
CA TYR A 30 -3.73 5.95 0.04
C TYR A 30 -2.85 6.85 0.92
N ILE A 31 -1.80 6.26 1.52
CA ILE A 31 -0.72 6.99 2.19
C ILE A 31 0.65 6.63 1.61
N GLY A 32 1.51 7.64 1.45
CA GLY A 32 2.83 7.47 0.82
C GLY A 32 3.82 6.67 1.66
N CYS A 33 3.68 6.71 2.99
CA CYS A 33 4.51 6.02 3.96
C CYS A 33 3.74 4.88 4.61
N LEU A 34 4.43 3.76 4.88
CA LEU A 34 3.86 2.67 5.68
C LEU A 34 3.96 3.05 7.16
N THR A 35 2.82 3.09 7.84
CA THR A 35 2.64 3.46 9.25
C THR A 35 1.86 2.37 9.98
N GLN A 36 1.74 2.47 11.31
CA GLN A 36 0.90 1.54 12.10
C GLN A 36 -0.59 1.62 11.73
N SER A 37 -1.05 2.71 11.14
CA SER A 37 -2.42 2.86 10.63
C SER A 37 -2.63 2.25 9.25
N THR A 38 -1.57 1.73 8.59
CA THR A 38 -1.68 1.08 7.28
C THR A 38 -2.26 -0.31 7.45
N THR A 39 -3.39 -0.58 6.79
CA THR A 39 -4.06 -1.88 6.82
C THR A 39 -3.51 -2.84 5.77
N HIS A 40 -3.15 -2.32 4.60
CA HIS A 40 -2.76 -3.09 3.43
C HIS A 40 -1.52 -2.49 2.73
N LEU A 41 -0.61 -3.33 2.25
CA LEU A 41 0.54 -2.97 1.43
C LEU A 41 0.44 -3.66 0.08
N VAL A 42 0.27 -2.92 -1.00
CA VAL A 42 0.37 -3.48 -2.36
C VAL A 42 1.83 -3.45 -2.81
N CYS A 43 2.47 -4.61 -2.89
CA CYS A 43 3.85 -4.73 -3.34
C CYS A 43 3.97 -5.38 -4.72
N TRP A 44 4.85 -4.83 -5.57
CA TRP A 44 5.20 -5.46 -6.86
C TRP A 44 5.96 -6.78 -6.67
N ARG A 45 6.84 -6.82 -5.66
CA ARG A 45 7.63 -7.98 -5.26
C ARG A 45 7.68 -8.05 -3.74
N PHE A 46 7.75 -9.27 -3.22
CA PHE A 46 7.93 -9.57 -1.79
C PHE A 46 9.36 -9.28 -1.31
N GLU A 47 9.82 -8.06 -1.52
CA GLU A 47 11.16 -7.61 -1.17
C GLU A 47 11.19 -6.11 -0.78
N GLY A 48 12.28 -5.68 -0.16
CA GLY A 48 12.53 -4.29 0.18
C GLY A 48 12.00 -3.85 1.55
N ARG A 49 12.37 -2.63 1.95
CA ARG A 49 12.17 -2.11 3.31
C ARG A 49 10.70 -2.03 3.73
N LYS A 50 9.79 -1.66 2.81
CA LYS A 50 8.35 -1.57 3.10
C LYS A 50 7.73 -2.94 3.34
N TYR A 51 8.13 -3.96 2.58
CA TYR A 51 7.64 -5.32 2.77
C TYR A 51 8.09 -5.92 4.10
N GLU A 52 9.37 -5.78 4.43
CA GLU A 52 9.89 -6.25 5.71
C GLU A 52 9.28 -5.52 6.91
N LEU A 53 8.95 -4.23 6.77
CA LEU A 53 8.22 -3.50 7.79
C LEU A 53 6.75 -3.94 7.89
N ALA A 54 6.07 -4.17 6.76
CA ALA A 54 4.69 -4.68 6.75
C ALA A 54 4.55 -6.02 7.48
N LYS A 55 5.50 -6.95 7.27
CA LYS A 55 5.57 -8.21 8.04
C LYS A 55 5.64 -7.96 9.55
N LYS A 56 6.49 -7.03 9.99
CA LYS A 56 6.66 -6.68 11.42
C LYS A 56 5.39 -6.08 12.00
N LEU A 57 4.69 -5.26 11.21
CA LEU A 57 3.44 -4.60 11.62
C LEU A 57 2.20 -5.50 11.45
N LYS A 58 2.35 -6.72 10.92
CA LYS A 58 1.24 -7.62 10.55
C LYS A 58 0.23 -6.96 9.59
N THR A 59 0.73 -6.05 8.75
CA THR A 59 -0.04 -5.46 7.65
C THR A 59 -0.35 -6.54 6.61
N ILE A 60 -1.53 -6.50 6.01
CA ILE A 60 -1.90 -7.41 4.92
C ILE A 60 -1.09 -7.02 3.67
N VAL A 61 -0.45 -7.99 3.01
CA VAL A 61 0.39 -7.77 1.82
C VAL A 61 -0.18 -8.52 0.63
#